data_AF-A0A0D2ZXJ5-F1
#
_entry.id   AF-A0A0D2ZXJ5-F1
#
_cell.length_a   1.000
_cell.length_b   1.000
_cell.length_c   1.000
_cell.angle_alpha   90.00
_cell.angle_beta   90.00
_cell.angle_gamma   90.00
#
_symmetry.space_group_name_H-M   'P 1'
#
loop_
_entity.id
_entity.type
_entity.pdbx_description
1 polymer ?
#
loop_
_entity_poly.entity_id
_entity_poly.type
_entity_poly.pdbx_seq_one_letter_code
_entity_poly.pdbx_strand_id
1 'polypeptide(L)'
;MFQKLMYQQESGLFDFRRTESSPLLLVIDRRDDPVTPLLNQWTYQAMVHELIGLQDNKVDLRAIGSLPKDQQVEVVLSSEQDAFFKSNMYENFGDIGMNIKRMVDDFQQVAKSNQNIQTVEDMARFVDNYPEY
;
A
#
# COMPACT_ATOMS: atom_id res chain seq x y z
N MET A 1 35.85 11.20 -15.90
CA MET A 1 36.47 10.53 -17.07
C MET A 1 35.57 9.43 -17.62
N PHE A 2 35.02 8.54 -16.78
CA PHE A 2 34.06 7.48 -17.18
C PHE A 2 32.78 7.96 -17.86
N GLN A 3 32.16 9.02 -17.33
CA GLN A 3 30.90 9.58 -17.87
C GLN A 3 31.03 10.08 -19.32
N LYS A 4 32.24 10.55 -19.70
CA LYS A 4 32.54 11.06 -21.05
C LYS A 4 32.73 9.94 -22.08
N LEU A 5 33.15 8.75 -21.63
CA LEU A 5 33.40 7.57 -22.48
C LEU A 5 32.10 6.83 -22.84
N MET A 6 31.17 6.64 -21.89
CA MET A 6 29.88 6.00 -22.18
C MET A 6 29.02 6.80 -23.15
N TYR A 7 28.98 8.12 -23.00
CA TYR A 7 28.22 8.99 -23.91
C TYR A 7 28.73 8.96 -25.37
N GLN A 8 30.01 8.60 -25.57
CA GLN A 8 30.61 8.46 -26.89
C GLN A 8 30.36 7.11 -27.56
N GLN A 9 30.12 6.04 -26.79
CA GLN A 9 29.88 4.69 -27.34
C GLN A 9 28.40 4.37 -27.55
N GLU A 10 27.49 4.93 -26.74
CA GLU A 10 26.04 4.68 -26.82
C GLU A 10 25.22 5.98 -26.83
N SER A 11 25.50 6.84 -27.81
CA SER A 11 24.92 8.20 -27.90
C SER A 11 23.39 8.24 -27.98
N GLY A 12 22.74 7.21 -28.54
CA GLY A 12 21.27 7.14 -28.63
C GLY A 12 20.56 6.68 -27.34
N LEU A 13 21.25 5.97 -26.44
CA LEU A 13 20.65 5.41 -25.23
C LEU A 13 20.48 6.45 -24.12
N PHE A 14 21.36 7.46 -24.09
CA PHE A 14 21.40 8.50 -23.07
C PHE A 14 21.07 9.91 -23.61
N ASP A 15 20.46 10.01 -24.79
CA ASP A 15 20.00 11.28 -25.37
C ASP A 15 18.64 11.69 -24.79
N PHE A 16 18.63 12.01 -23.51
CA PHE A 16 17.44 12.50 -22.84
C PHE A 16 17.19 13.97 -23.15
N ARG A 17 15.91 14.36 -23.19
CA ARG A 17 15.52 15.78 -23.30
C ARG A 17 16.18 16.56 -22.17
N ARG A 18 16.90 17.64 -22.51
CA ARG A 18 17.54 18.51 -21.52
C ARG A 18 16.48 19.12 -20.61
N THR A 19 16.59 18.85 -19.32
CA THR A 19 15.81 19.46 -18.24
C THR A 19 16.54 20.68 -17.70
N GLU A 20 15.79 21.65 -17.15
CA GLU A 20 16.37 22.88 -16.56
C GLU A 20 17.31 22.57 -15.38
N SER A 21 17.02 21.51 -14.62
CA SER A 21 17.84 20.97 -13.56
C SER A 21 18.39 19.60 -13.94
N SER A 22 19.67 19.35 -13.66
CA SER A 22 20.26 18.01 -13.84
C SER A 22 19.83 17.10 -12.69
N PRO A 23 19.38 15.86 -12.96
CA PRO A 23 19.04 14.91 -11.92
C PRO A 23 20.28 14.53 -11.11
N LEU A 24 20.12 14.37 -9.79
CA LEU A 24 21.16 13.90 -8.90
C LEU A 24 20.93 12.43 -8.57
N LEU A 25 21.90 11.57 -8.91
CA LEU A 25 21.94 10.18 -8.46
C LEU A 25 22.76 10.10 -7.16
N LEU A 26 22.11 9.74 -6.05
CA LEU A 26 22.76 9.50 -4.77
C LEU A 26 22.93 7.99 -4.57
N VAL A 27 24.18 7.52 -4.47
CA VAL A 27 24.51 6.12 -4.16
C VAL A 27 25.02 6.07 -2.72
N ILE A 28 24.33 5.31 -1.87
CA ILE A 28 24.62 5.20 -0.44
C ILE A 28 24.97 3.75 -0.12
N ASP A 29 25.93 3.55 0.77
CA ASP A 29 26.25 2.25 1.32
C ASP A 29 25.44 1.99 2.60
N ARG A 30 24.78 0.84 2.71
CA ARG A 30 24.01 0.47 3.91
C ARG A 30 24.88 0.37 5.16
N ARG A 31 26.19 0.13 5.00
CA ARG A 31 27.15 0.05 6.11
C ARG A 31 27.30 1.38 6.87
N ASP A 32 26.96 2.51 6.24
CA ASP A 32 27.00 3.83 6.88
C ASP A 32 25.83 4.03 7.85
N ASP A 33 24.74 3.26 7.72
CA ASP A 33 23.60 3.25 8.64
C ASP A 33 23.12 1.81 8.93
N PRO A 34 23.84 1.09 9.83
CA PRO A 34 23.47 -0.25 10.24
C PRO A 34 22.37 -0.27 11.32
N VAL A 35 22.00 0.88 11.88
CA VAL A 35 21.06 0.97 13.02
C VAL A 35 19.61 0.95 12.54
N THR A 36 19.27 1.75 11.53
CA THR A 36 17.89 1.84 11.02
C THR A 36 17.21 0.50 10.67
N PRO A 37 17.87 -0.50 10.04
CA PRO A 37 17.22 -1.78 9.74
C PRO A 37 16.98 -2.66 10.97
N LEU A 38 17.62 -2.36 12.11
CA LEU A 38 17.50 -3.13 13.35
C LEU A 38 16.44 -2.56 14.30
N LEU A 39 15.93 -1.35 14.02
CA LEU A 39 14.91 -0.71 14.82
C LEU A 39 13.53 -1.24 14.44
N ASN A 40 12.72 -1.60 15.44
CA ASN A 40 11.31 -1.87 15.25
C ASN A 40 10.63 -0.66 14.64
N GLN A 41 9.98 -0.86 13.50
CA GLN A 41 9.26 0.19 12.80
C GLN A 41 7.80 0.19 13.22
N TRP A 42 7.23 1.38 13.38
CA TRP A 42 5.84 1.56 13.86
C TRP A 42 4.89 2.09 12.80
N THR A 43 5.33 2.21 11.56
CA THR A 43 4.47 2.59 10.42
C THR A 43 3.78 1.38 9.83
N TYR A 44 2.59 1.56 9.24
CA TYR A 44 1.73 0.44 8.82
C TYR A 44 2.48 -0.61 7.98
N GLN A 45 3.03 -0.19 6.85
CA GLN A 45 3.69 -1.09 5.91
C GLN A 45 4.92 -1.74 6.53
N ALA A 46 5.69 -0.98 7.33
CA ALA A 46 6.91 -1.48 7.92
C ALA A 46 6.62 -2.53 9.01
N MET A 47 5.59 -2.31 9.84
CA MET A 47 5.13 -3.30 10.82
C MET A 47 4.67 -4.59 10.14
N VAL A 48 3.93 -4.50 9.03
CA VAL A 48 3.51 -5.70 8.29
C VAL A 48 4.73 -6.46 7.75
N HIS A 49 5.68 -5.75 7.17
CA HIS A 49 6.92 -6.35 6.66
C HIS A 49 7.75 -7.01 7.77
N GLU A 50 7.81 -6.39 8.95
CA GLU A 50 8.62 -6.85 10.08
C GLU A 50 7.98 -8.02 10.85
N LEU A 51 6.67 -7.96 11.12
CA LEU A 51 5.98 -8.92 11.98
C LEU A 51 5.40 -10.12 11.23
N ILE A 52 4.96 -9.93 9.99
CA ILE A 52 4.27 -10.96 9.20
C ILE A 52 5.13 -11.41 8.02
N GLY A 53 5.83 -10.46 7.40
CA GLY A 53 6.56 -10.68 6.17
C GLY A 53 5.80 -10.13 4.97
N LEU A 54 6.49 -9.34 4.17
CA LEU A 54 5.99 -8.73 2.95
C LEU A 54 6.98 -9.03 1.83
N GLN A 55 6.56 -9.82 0.85
CA GLN A 55 7.38 -10.19 -0.31
C GLN A 55 6.60 -9.87 -1.58
N ASP A 56 7.19 -9.10 -2.49
CA ASP A 56 6.54 -8.68 -3.73
C ASP A 56 5.14 -8.07 -3.52
N ASN A 57 5.01 -7.25 -2.46
CA ASN A 57 3.75 -6.65 -2.02
C ASN A 57 2.67 -7.69 -1.61
N LYS A 58 3.06 -8.91 -1.27
CA LYS A 58 2.17 -9.97 -0.79
C LYS A 58 2.51 -10.39 0.62
N VAL A 59 1.46 -10.69 1.36
CA VAL A 59 1.50 -11.17 2.74
C VAL A 59 0.90 -12.55 2.78
N ASP A 60 1.66 -13.51 3.31
CA ASP A 60 1.20 -14.88 3.52
C ASP A 60 0.64 -15.03 4.93
N LEU A 61 -0.66 -15.33 5.01
CA LEU A 61 -1.38 -15.41 6.27
C LEU A 61 -1.40 -16.83 6.86
N ARG A 62 -0.80 -17.83 6.20
CA ARG A 62 -0.76 -19.23 6.68
C ARG A 62 -0.18 -19.37 8.08
N ALA A 63 0.85 -18.57 8.38
CA ALA A 63 1.59 -18.64 9.63
C ALA A 63 0.84 -18.07 10.84
N ILE A 64 -0.21 -17.27 10.62
CA ILE A 64 -0.91 -16.51 11.67
C ILE A 64 -2.09 -17.30 12.28
N GLY A 65 -2.41 -18.47 11.73
CA GLY A 65 -3.29 -19.45 12.35
C GLY A 65 -4.80 -19.28 12.07
N SER A 66 -5.45 -20.40 11.77
CA SER A 66 -6.91 -20.59 11.65
C SER A 66 -7.65 -19.70 10.65
N LEU A 67 -7.12 -19.52 9.44
CA LEU A 67 -7.98 -19.07 8.35
C LEU A 67 -9.01 -20.17 8.03
N PRO A 68 -10.31 -19.83 7.87
CA PRO A 68 -11.29 -20.70 7.25
C PRO A 68 -10.76 -21.18 5.89
N LYS A 69 -11.04 -22.44 5.52
CA LYS A 69 -10.52 -23.06 4.29
C LYS A 69 -10.85 -22.29 3.00
N ASP A 70 -11.86 -21.43 3.04
CA ASP A 70 -12.34 -20.62 1.91
C ASP A 70 -11.75 -19.21 1.84
N GLN A 71 -10.90 -18.81 2.81
CA GLN A 71 -10.33 -17.47 2.85
C GLN A 71 -8.98 -17.40 2.11
N GLN A 72 -8.71 -16.25 1.49
CA GLN A 72 -7.47 -16.04 0.74
C GLN A 72 -6.26 -16.19 1.64
N VAL A 73 -5.38 -17.09 1.21
CA VAL A 73 -4.15 -17.46 1.90
C VAL A 73 -3.07 -16.36 1.77
N GLU A 74 -3.13 -15.61 0.66
CA GLU A 74 -2.25 -14.50 0.35
C GLU A 74 -3.06 -13.22 0.17
N VAL A 75 -2.59 -12.11 0.74
CA VAL A 75 -3.18 -10.78 0.58
C VAL A 75 -2.20 -9.87 -0.14
N VAL A 76 -2.68 -9.11 -1.12
CA VAL A 76 -1.89 -8.12 -1.85
C VAL A 76 -2.03 -6.76 -1.17
N LEU A 77 -0.91 -6.11 -0.87
CA LEU A 77 -0.85 -4.74 -0.35
C LEU A 77 -0.34 -3.78 -1.42
N SER A 78 -1.26 -3.17 -2.16
CA SER A 78 -0.94 -2.24 -3.25
C SER A 78 -1.59 -0.88 -3.03
N SER A 79 -0.79 0.18 -3.02
CA SER A 79 -1.28 1.56 -2.90
C SER A 79 -2.03 2.05 -4.14
N GLU A 80 -1.96 1.33 -5.26
CA GLU A 80 -2.72 1.65 -6.47
C GLU A 80 -4.13 1.03 -6.45
N GLN A 81 -4.28 -0.13 -5.81
CA GLN A 81 -5.52 -0.91 -5.81
C GLN A 81 -6.29 -0.80 -4.49
N ASP A 82 -5.66 -0.32 -3.43
CA ASP A 82 -6.26 -0.15 -2.11
C ASP A 82 -6.09 1.30 -1.62
N ALA A 83 -7.20 2.03 -1.60
CA ALA A 83 -7.26 3.41 -1.14
C ALA A 83 -7.03 3.56 0.37
N PHE A 84 -7.48 2.58 1.17
CA PHE A 84 -7.24 2.55 2.61
C PHE A 84 -5.76 2.36 2.88
N PHE A 85 -5.12 1.38 2.24
CA PHE A 85 -3.69 1.16 2.37
C PHE A 85 -2.89 2.38 1.91
N LYS A 86 -3.22 2.97 0.74
CA LYS A 86 -2.54 4.17 0.23
C LYS A 86 -2.53 5.33 1.22
N SER A 87 -3.65 5.56 1.91
CA SER A 87 -3.80 6.67 2.86
C SER A 87 -3.16 6.39 4.22
N ASN A 88 -2.91 5.12 4.57
CA ASN A 88 -2.44 4.72 5.89
C ASN A 88 -1.05 4.06 5.90
N MET A 89 -0.44 3.77 4.74
CA MET A 89 0.80 2.98 4.62
C MET A 89 1.99 3.53 5.44
N TYR A 90 2.03 4.84 5.66
CA TYR A 90 3.08 5.53 6.42
C TYR A 90 2.62 6.07 7.78
N GLU A 91 1.34 5.88 8.13
CA GLU A 91 0.82 6.28 9.43
C GLU A 91 1.38 5.39 10.53
N ASN A 92 1.50 5.91 11.74
CA ASN A 92 1.94 5.11 12.89
C ASN A 92 0.80 4.22 13.43
N PHE A 93 1.16 3.20 14.21
CA PHE A 93 0.20 2.22 14.76
C PHE A 93 -1.00 2.84 15.50
N GLY A 94 -0.80 3.94 16.24
CA GLY A 94 -1.87 4.62 16.95
C GLY A 94 -2.89 5.25 16.00
N ASP A 95 -2.40 5.96 14.98
CA ASP A 95 -3.24 6.64 14.00
C ASP A 95 -3.98 5.66 13.08
N ILE A 96 -3.33 4.56 12.67
CA ILE A 96 -4.00 3.48 11.93
C ILE A 96 -5.13 2.89 12.76
N GLY A 97 -4.93 2.66 14.07
CA GLY A 97 -5.98 2.14 14.94
C GLY A 97 -7.23 3.02 14.97
N MET A 98 -7.05 4.34 15.00
CA MET A 98 -8.16 5.29 14.90
C MET A 98 -8.81 5.29 13.52
N ASN A 99 -8.04 5.17 12.45
CA ASN A 99 -8.55 5.14 11.08
C ASN A 99 -9.32 3.85 10.75
N ILE A 100 -8.85 2.68 11.25
CA ILE A 100 -9.58 1.41 11.17
C ILE A 100 -10.92 1.55 11.89
N LYS A 101 -10.92 2.12 13.11
CA LYS A 101 -12.16 2.33 13.86
C LYS A 101 -13.15 3.17 13.07
N ARG A 102 -12.70 4.30 12.51
CA ARG A 102 -13.53 5.17 11.68
C ARG A 102 -14.12 4.41 10.48
N MET A 103 -13.29 3.63 9.78
CA MET A 103 -13.73 2.83 8.64
C MET A 103 -14.82 1.81 9.04
N VAL A 104 -14.67 1.16 10.19
CA VAL A 104 -15.68 0.21 10.71
C VAL A 104 -16.97 0.93 11.11
N ASP A 105 -16.86 2.08 11.77
CA ASP A 105 -18.03 2.88 12.17
C ASP A 105 -18.82 3.38 10.94
N ASP A 106 -18.11 3.86 9.91
CA ASP A 106 -18.69 4.29 8.62
C ASP A 106 -19.37 3.11 7.91
N PHE A 107 -18.72 1.94 7.87
CA PHE A 107 -19.28 0.73 7.28
C PHE A 107 -20.56 0.29 8.00
N GLN A 108 -20.58 0.32 9.34
CA GLN A 108 -21.78 0.00 10.12
C GLN A 108 -22.93 0.98 9.86
N GLN A 109 -22.64 2.26 9.68
CA GLN A 109 -23.65 3.27 9.37
C GLN A 109 -24.27 3.00 7.98
N VAL A 110 -23.45 2.72 6.97
CA VAL A 110 -23.90 2.39 5.61
C VAL A 110 -24.68 1.08 5.58
N ALA A 111 -24.21 0.05 6.29
CA ALA A 111 -24.92 -1.23 6.38
C ALA A 111 -26.30 -1.09 7.03
N LYS A 112 -26.42 -0.27 8.10
CA LYS A 112 -27.71 0.03 8.73
C LYS A 112 -28.64 0.83 7.82
N SER A 113 -28.14 1.79 7.05
CA SER A 113 -28.97 2.50 6.08
C SER A 113 -29.48 1.58 4.97
N ASN A 114 -28.66 0.62 4.54
CA ASN A 114 -29.04 -0.37 3.52
C ASN A 114 -30.04 -1.43 4.01
N GLN A 115 -30.27 -1.58 5.31
CA GLN A 115 -31.34 -2.45 5.86
C GLN A 115 -32.73 -1.79 5.85
N ASN A 116 -32.81 -0.46 5.68
CA ASN A 116 -34.06 0.31 5.65
C ASN A 116 -34.56 0.57 4.21
N ILE A 117 -34.65 -0.47 3.39
CA ILE A 117 -35.21 -0.37 2.02
C ILE A 117 -36.74 -0.34 2.13
N GLN A 118 -37.34 0.84 1.96
CA GLN A 118 -38.81 0.99 2.03
C GLN A 118 -39.42 1.45 0.69
N THR A 119 -38.63 1.96 -0.24
CA THR A 119 -39.12 2.50 -1.52
C THR A 119 -38.49 1.82 -2.74
N VAL A 120 -39.16 1.95 -3.89
CA VAL A 120 -38.69 1.40 -5.18
C VAL A 120 -37.42 2.12 -5.66
N GLU A 121 -37.26 3.40 -5.34
CA GLU A 121 -36.03 4.15 -5.61
C GLU A 121 -34.85 3.67 -4.74
N ASP A 122 -35.12 3.28 -3.48
CA ASP A 122 -34.09 2.70 -2.60
C ASP A 122 -33.63 1.32 -3.10
N MET A 123 -34.53 0.52 -3.69
CA MET A 123 -34.18 -0.75 -4.33
C MET A 123 -33.28 -0.56 -5.56
N ALA A 124 -33.54 0.44 -6.40
CA ALA A 124 -32.70 0.75 -7.55
C ALA A 124 -31.29 1.18 -7.12
N ARG A 125 -31.20 2.07 -6.12
CA ARG A 125 -29.91 2.51 -5.53
C ARG A 125 -29.16 1.38 -4.84
N PHE A 126 -29.88 0.45 -4.19
CA PHE A 126 -29.28 -0.72 -3.59
C PHE A 126 -28.64 -1.60 -4.66
N VAL A 127 -29.34 -1.90 -5.76
CA VAL A 127 -28.81 -2.70 -6.88
C VAL A 127 -27.61 -2.02 -7.56
N ASP A 128 -27.65 -0.69 -7.74
CA ASP A 128 -26.54 0.08 -8.34
C ASP A 128 -25.31 0.18 -7.43
N ASN A 129 -25.49 0.19 -6.10
CA ASN A 129 -24.40 0.21 -5.11
C ASN A 129 -23.88 -1.19 -4.73
N TYR A 130 -24.57 -2.25 -5.16
CA TYR A 130 -24.17 -3.64 -4.92
C TYR A 130 -23.25 -4.29 -5.99
N PRO A 131 -22.27 -3.58 -6.59
CA PRO A 131 -21.17 -4.26 -7.28
C PRO A 131 -19.75 -3.95 -6.75
N GLU A 132 -19.58 -3.14 -5.70
CA GLU A 132 -18.24 -2.80 -5.15
C GLU A 132 -17.88 -3.45 -3.81
N TYR A 133 -18.40 -4.65 -3.54
CA TYR A 133 -17.93 -5.52 -2.45
C TYR A 133 -17.73 -6.96 -2.91
#